data_AF-H5WP27-F1
#
_entry.id   AF-H5WP27-F1
#
_cell.length_a   1.000
_cell.length_b   1.000
_cell.length_c   1.000
_cell.angle_alpha   90.00
_cell.angle_beta   90.00
_cell.angle_gamma   90.00
#
_symmetry.space_group_name_H-M   'P 1'
#
loop_
_entity.id
_entity.type
_entity.pdbx_description
1 polymer ?
#
loop_
_entity_poly.entity_id
_entity_poly.type
_entity_poly.pdbx_seq_one_letter_code
_entity_poly.pdbx_strand_id
1 'polypeptide(L)'
;MHLKSKTPATHLRVMKKLAPNARGAKGVSAAYGGKLVCVRHRLDATGMKRLITVELIVAEKAIARRPGPTVDLSLRPQEKELQAKLKAAGAKWHESDAVWSIRRSTAIALGLKGRIVPRRP
;
A
#
# COMPACT_ATOMS: atom_id res chain seq x y z
N MET A 1 25.34 38.16 -18.18
CA MET A 1 25.81 36.92 -17.52
C MET A 1 24.66 36.28 -16.75
N HIS A 2 24.39 35.00 -17.02
CA HIS A 2 23.21 34.27 -16.56
C HIS A 2 23.44 33.66 -15.17
N LEU A 3 22.63 34.04 -14.17
CA LEU A 3 22.41 33.21 -12.97
C LEU A 3 20.90 32.99 -12.78
N LYS A 4 20.33 32.07 -13.56
CA LYS A 4 19.02 31.48 -13.27
C LYS A 4 19.24 30.16 -12.53
N SER A 5 19.64 30.22 -11.27
CA SER A 5 19.35 29.10 -10.37
C SER A 5 17.88 29.22 -9.96
N LYS A 6 16.97 28.74 -10.80
CA LYS A 6 15.57 28.54 -10.39
C LYS A 6 15.53 27.27 -9.56
N THR A 7 15.74 27.39 -8.25
CA THR A 7 15.54 26.27 -7.32
C THR A 7 14.19 25.61 -7.60
N PRO A 8 14.14 24.31 -7.93
CA PRO A 8 12.89 23.62 -8.18
C PRO A 8 11.95 23.76 -6.98
N ALA A 9 10.65 23.93 -7.23
CA ALA A 9 9.67 24.10 -6.16
C ALA A 9 9.65 22.93 -5.16
N THR A 10 10.13 21.76 -5.56
CA THR A 10 10.32 20.57 -4.71
C THR A 10 11.29 20.82 -3.56
N HIS A 11 12.35 21.61 -3.75
CA HIS A 11 13.39 21.88 -2.75
C HIS A 11 13.06 23.06 -1.83
N LEU A 12 11.98 23.79 -2.13
CA LEU A 12 11.55 24.93 -1.32
C LEU A 12 10.88 24.46 -0.04
N ARG A 13 11.18 25.16 1.07
CA ARG A 13 10.62 24.88 2.40
C ARG A 13 9.09 24.91 2.36
N VAL A 14 8.46 23.83 2.80
CA VAL A 14 7.01 23.76 2.99
C VAL A 14 6.65 24.38 4.34
N MET A 15 5.81 25.42 4.31
CA MET A 15 5.33 26.11 5.51
C MET A 15 3.99 25.57 5.99
N LYS A 16 3.13 25.18 5.06
CA LYS A 16 1.78 24.68 5.38
C LYS A 16 1.36 23.62 4.38
N LYS A 17 0.79 22.53 4.88
CA LYS A 17 0.03 21.57 4.09
C LYS A 17 -1.45 21.73 4.45
N LEU A 18 -2.30 21.83 3.43
CA LEU A 18 -3.74 21.98 3.56
C LEU A 18 -4.43 20.80 2.90
N ALA A 19 -5.46 20.27 3.57
CA ALA A 19 -6.39 19.34 2.98
C ALA A 19 -7.29 20.06 1.96
N PRO A 20 -7.84 19.36 0.95
CA PRO A 20 -8.73 19.96 -0.05
C PRO A 20 -9.95 20.67 0.54
N ASN A 21 -10.48 20.19 1.67
CA ASN A 21 -11.64 20.78 2.35
C ASN A 21 -11.27 21.93 3.31
N ALA A 22 -9.99 22.27 3.46
CA ALA A 22 -9.57 23.35 4.36
C ALA A 22 -10.03 24.72 3.84
N ARG A 23 -10.39 25.63 4.76
CA ARG A 23 -10.82 27.01 4.41
C ARG A 23 -9.84 27.72 3.48
N GLY A 24 -8.53 27.56 3.71
CA GLY A 24 -7.47 28.17 2.89
C GLY A 24 -7.19 27.49 1.55
N ALA A 25 -7.88 26.39 1.23
CA ALA A 25 -7.75 25.66 -0.03
C ALA A 25 -8.98 25.84 -0.94
N LYS A 26 -10.07 26.48 -0.49
CA LYS A 26 -11.35 26.57 -1.23
C LYS A 26 -11.21 26.97 -2.69
N GLY A 27 -10.44 28.01 -3.00
CA GLY A 27 -10.23 28.45 -4.39
C GLY A 27 -9.48 27.43 -5.24
N VAL A 28 -8.49 26.75 -4.65
CA VAL A 28 -7.73 25.69 -5.33
C VAL A 28 -8.58 24.44 -5.53
N SER A 29 -9.39 24.09 -4.53
CA SER A 29 -10.34 22.98 -4.58
C SER A 29 -11.45 23.21 -5.60
N ALA A 30 -11.90 24.44 -5.79
CA ALA A 30 -12.83 24.79 -6.87
C ALA A 30 -12.21 24.55 -8.26
N ALA A 31 -10.91 24.79 -8.43
CA ALA A 31 -10.22 24.60 -9.70
C ALA A 31 -9.93 23.13 -10.03
N TYR A 32 -9.54 22.32 -9.03
CA TYR A 32 -9.07 20.94 -9.24
C TYR A 32 -10.04 19.84 -8.78
N GLY A 33 -11.10 20.20 -8.04
CA GLY A 33 -12.16 19.29 -7.62
C GLY A 33 -11.64 18.03 -6.91
N GLY A 34 -12.27 16.90 -7.19
CA GLY A 34 -11.94 15.60 -6.59
C GLY A 34 -10.55 15.05 -6.94
N LYS A 35 -9.84 15.65 -7.92
CA LYS A 35 -8.47 15.25 -8.27
C LYS A 35 -7.42 15.86 -7.34
N LEU A 36 -7.80 16.85 -6.52
CA LEU A 36 -6.88 17.50 -5.59
C LEU A 36 -6.57 16.61 -4.38
N VAL A 37 -5.31 16.22 -4.22
CA VAL A 37 -4.84 15.44 -3.06
C VAL A 37 -4.52 16.37 -1.89
N CYS A 38 -3.73 17.42 -2.14
CA CYS A 38 -3.44 18.46 -1.14
C CYS A 38 -2.88 19.74 -1.75
N VAL A 39 -2.90 20.81 -0.96
CA VAL A 39 -2.26 22.10 -1.27
C VAL A 39 -1.08 22.31 -0.33
N ARG A 40 0.07 22.78 -0.85
CA ARG A 40 1.26 23.11 -0.07
C ARG A 40 1.68 24.54 -0.31
N HIS A 41 1.78 25.31 0.76
CA HIS A 41 2.37 26.64 0.75
C HIS A 41 3.87 26.53 1.02
N ARG A 42 4.66 27.13 0.14
CA ARG A 42 6.11 27.12 0.20
C ARG A 42 6.64 28.54 0.24
N LEU A 43 7.83 28.73 0.79
CA LEU A 43 8.59 29.96 0.66
C LEU A 43 9.74 29.73 -0.32
N ASP A 44 10.01 30.72 -1.17
CA ASP A 44 11.25 30.72 -1.94
C ASP A 44 12.47 30.78 -1.00
N ALA A 45 13.66 30.53 -1.56
CA ALA A 45 14.90 30.50 -0.78
C ALA A 45 15.17 31.84 -0.05
N THR A 46 14.65 32.94 -0.59
CA THR A 46 14.78 34.28 -0.01
C THR A 46 13.71 34.62 1.04
N GLY A 47 12.67 33.80 1.19
CA GLY A 47 11.51 34.09 2.03
C GLY A 47 10.58 35.20 1.51
N MET A 48 10.88 35.79 0.34
CA MET A 48 10.17 36.93 -0.23
C MET A 48 8.95 36.52 -1.04
N LYS A 49 8.88 35.27 -1.50
CA LYS A 49 7.74 34.78 -2.30
C LYS A 49 7.12 33.57 -1.65
N ARG A 50 5.78 33.60 -1.56
CA ARG A 50 4.97 32.44 -1.23
C ARG A 50 4.54 31.76 -2.52
N LEU A 51 4.84 30.47 -2.64
CA LEU A 51 4.34 29.63 -3.72
C LEU A 51 3.22 28.75 -3.20
N ILE A 52 2.16 28.61 -3.98
CA ILE A 52 1.10 27.63 -3.74
C ILE A 52 1.29 26.52 -4.75
N THR A 53 1.50 25.30 -4.26
CA THR A 53 1.69 24.10 -5.08
C THR A 53 0.61 23.08 -4.74
N VAL A 54 0.23 22.26 -5.72
CA VAL A 54 -0.80 21.23 -5.56
C VAL A 54 -0.24 19.87 -5.88
N GLU A 55 -0.79 18.85 -5.24
CA GLU A 55 -0.62 17.46 -5.65
C GLU A 55 -1.93 16.98 -6.25
N LEU A 56 -1.85 16.42 -7.46
CA LEU A 56 -3.01 16.07 -8.27
C LEU A 56 -2.97 14.60 -8.66
N ILE A 57 -4.15 13.98 -8.67
CA ILE A 57 -4.38 12.71 -9.35
C ILE A 57 -4.41 13.00 -10.85
N VAL A 58 -3.37 12.55 -11.56
CA VAL A 58 -3.27 12.67 -13.02
C VAL A 58 -3.69 11.40 -13.76
N ALA A 59 -3.66 10.26 -13.08
CA ALA A 59 -4.10 8.97 -13.58
C ALA A 59 -4.59 8.09 -12.43
N GLU A 60 -5.62 7.31 -12.69
CA GLU A 60 -6.15 6.28 -11.82
C GLU A 60 -6.21 4.98 -12.60
N LYS A 61 -5.70 3.89 -12.02
CA LYS A 61 -5.73 2.56 -12.64
C LYS A 61 -6.11 1.54 -11.58
N ALA A 62 -7.06 0.66 -11.91
CA ALA A 62 -7.38 -0.48 -11.07
C ALA A 62 -6.14 -1.38 -10.97
N ILE A 63 -5.69 -1.66 -9.75
CA ILE A 63 -4.63 -2.63 -9.49
C ILE A 63 -5.30 -3.93 -9.05
N ALA A 64 -5.07 -5.01 -9.79
CA ALA A 64 -5.50 -6.34 -9.36
C ALA A 64 -4.84 -6.64 -8.01
N ARG A 65 -5.66 -6.96 -6.99
CA ARG A 65 -5.12 -7.40 -5.70
C ARG A 65 -4.32 -8.67 -5.93
N ARG A 66 -2.99 -8.58 -5.79
CA ARG A 66 -2.14 -9.76 -5.79
C ARG A 66 -2.64 -10.66 -4.66
N PRO A 67 -2.98 -11.92 -4.94
CA PRO A 67 -3.47 -12.77 -3.89
C PRO A 67 -2.33 -13.03 -2.90
N GLY A 68 -2.66 -13.00 -1.60
CA GLY A 68 -1.65 -13.04 -0.53
C GLY A 68 -0.77 -14.29 -0.58
N PRO A 69 0.38 -14.29 0.11
CA PRO A 69 1.34 -15.39 0.01
C PRO A 69 0.70 -16.73 0.41
N THR A 70 1.11 -17.78 -0.28
CA THR A 70 0.81 -19.16 0.10
C THR A 70 1.87 -19.63 1.11
N VAL A 71 1.47 -20.43 2.09
CA VAL A 71 2.33 -21.02 3.11
C VAL A 71 2.11 -22.52 3.15
N ASP A 72 3.14 -23.25 3.54
CA ASP A 72 3.09 -24.68 3.73
C ASP A 72 2.88 -25.00 5.21
N LEU A 73 2.00 -25.97 5.47
CA LEU A 73 1.60 -26.42 6.80
C LEU A 73 1.98 -27.89 6.96
N SER A 74 2.66 -28.21 8.05
CA SER A 74 2.93 -29.60 8.44
C SER A 74 1.86 -30.07 9.43
N LEU A 75 1.16 -31.14 9.08
CA LEU A 75 0.12 -31.78 9.89
C LEU A 75 0.49 -33.25 10.09
N ARG A 76 0.11 -33.82 11.23
CA ARG A 76 0.30 -35.25 11.47
C ARG A 76 -0.72 -36.07 10.67
N PRO A 77 -0.37 -37.28 10.20
CA PRO A 77 -1.27 -38.13 9.41
C PRO A 77 -2.63 -38.43 10.08
N GLN A 78 -2.65 -38.48 11.41
CA GLN A 78 -3.82 -38.78 12.24
C GLN A 78 -4.81 -37.59 12.34
N GLU A 79 -4.42 -36.38 11.95
CA GLU A 79 -5.25 -35.17 12.05
C GLU A 79 -6.26 -35.07 10.89
N LYS A 80 -7.07 -36.12 10.68
CA LYS A 80 -7.97 -36.27 9.53
C LYS A 80 -9.01 -35.16 9.44
N GLU A 81 -9.58 -34.73 10.57
CA GLU A 81 -10.53 -33.62 10.59
C GLU A 81 -9.89 -32.30 10.13
N LEU A 82 -8.65 -32.05 10.54
CA LEU A 82 -7.96 -30.83 10.17
C LEU A 82 -7.53 -30.84 8.70
N GLN A 83 -7.10 -32.01 8.19
CA GLN A 83 -6.84 -32.22 6.76
C GLN A 83 -8.12 -32.01 5.93
N ALA A 84 -9.28 -32.50 6.39
CA ALA A 84 -10.56 -32.25 5.74
C ALA A 84 -10.92 -30.75 5.71
N LYS A 85 -10.71 -30.03 6.83
CA LYS A 85 -10.90 -28.57 6.90
C LYS A 85 -9.98 -27.82 5.94
N LEU A 86 -8.71 -28.22 5.83
CA LEU A 86 -7.76 -27.63 4.88
C LEU A 86 -8.19 -27.87 3.42
N LYS A 87 -8.59 -29.11 3.09
CA LYS A 87 -9.09 -29.46 1.76
C LYS A 87 -10.34 -28.65 1.40
N ALA A 88 -11.30 -28.53 2.32
CA ALA A 88 -12.50 -27.71 2.15
C ALA A 88 -12.17 -26.21 1.99
N ALA A 89 -11.10 -25.74 2.64
CA ALA A 89 -10.59 -24.38 2.50
C ALA A 89 -9.69 -24.17 1.25
N GLY A 90 -9.60 -25.15 0.35
CA GLY A 90 -8.86 -25.08 -0.90
C GLY A 90 -7.35 -25.26 -0.78
N ALA A 91 -6.87 -25.87 0.31
CA ALA A 91 -5.46 -26.24 0.44
C ALA A 91 -5.08 -27.35 -0.54
N LYS A 92 -3.84 -27.31 -1.01
CA LYS A 92 -3.25 -28.33 -1.89
C LYS A 92 -2.28 -29.20 -1.09
N TRP A 93 -2.37 -30.51 -1.26
CA TRP A 93 -1.40 -31.45 -0.68
C TRP A 93 -0.19 -31.59 -1.61
N HIS A 94 1.02 -31.51 -1.06
CA HIS A 94 2.27 -31.79 -1.76
C HIS A 94 2.92 -33.03 -1.15
N GLU A 95 2.90 -34.12 -1.90
CA GLU A 95 3.39 -35.44 -1.46
C GLU A 95 4.90 -35.48 -1.24
N SER A 96 5.67 -34.78 -2.07
CA SER A 96 7.14 -34.72 -2.01
C SER A 96 7.67 -34.30 -0.65
N ASP A 97 7.00 -33.32 -0.03
CA ASP A 97 7.42 -32.69 1.23
C ASP A 97 6.48 -33.02 2.39
N ALA A 98 5.42 -33.79 2.12
CA ALA A 98 4.35 -34.08 3.06
C ALA A 98 3.76 -32.81 3.73
N VAL A 99 3.46 -31.79 2.94
CA VAL A 99 2.91 -30.50 3.41
C VAL A 99 1.62 -30.08 2.70
N TRP A 100 0.80 -29.30 3.40
CA TRP A 100 -0.38 -28.65 2.85
C TRP A 100 -0.09 -27.19 2.51
N SER A 101 -0.30 -26.78 1.27
CA SER A 101 -0.13 -25.41 0.81
C SER A 101 -1.47 -24.67 0.75
N ILE A 102 -1.57 -23.55 1.46
CA ILE A 102 -2.80 -22.73 1.54
C ILE A 102 -2.45 -21.24 1.65
N ARG A 103 -3.38 -20.33 1.33
CA ARG A 103 -3.17 -18.90 1.58
C ARG A 103 -2.87 -18.65 3.06
N ARG A 104 -1.85 -17.84 3.33
CA ARG A 104 -1.46 -17.47 4.71
C ARG A 104 -2.62 -16.89 5.51
N SER A 105 -3.46 -16.07 4.88
CA SER A 105 -4.67 -15.52 5.50
C SER A 105 -5.62 -16.62 5.97
N THR A 106 -5.84 -17.64 5.13
CA THR A 106 -6.69 -18.78 5.46
C THR A 106 -6.07 -19.63 6.57
N ALA A 107 -4.76 -19.88 6.53
CA ALA A 107 -4.06 -20.56 7.62
C ALA A 107 -4.20 -19.83 8.96
N ILE A 108 -4.10 -18.49 8.97
CA ILE A 108 -4.31 -17.67 10.17
C ILE A 108 -5.76 -17.73 10.63
N ALA A 109 -6.74 -17.63 9.72
CA ALA A 109 -8.16 -17.71 10.06
C ALA A 109 -8.54 -19.08 10.65
N LEU A 110 -7.87 -20.15 10.24
CA LEU A 110 -8.01 -21.49 10.81
C LEU A 110 -7.21 -21.71 12.11
N GLY A 111 -6.52 -20.69 12.63
CA GLY A 111 -5.70 -20.79 13.85
C GLY A 111 -4.38 -21.56 13.67
N LEU A 112 -3.94 -21.80 12.43
CA LEU A 112 -2.81 -22.67 12.09
C LEU A 112 -1.48 -21.92 11.92
N LYS A 113 -1.40 -20.67 12.39
CA LYS A 113 -0.18 -19.84 12.27
C LYS A 113 1.07 -20.53 12.83
N GLY A 114 0.94 -21.24 13.95
CA GLY A 114 2.05 -21.97 14.60
C GLY A 114 2.49 -23.24 13.87
N ARG A 115 1.79 -23.64 12.80
CA ARG A 115 2.10 -24.84 12.00
C ARG A 115 2.69 -24.53 10.64
N ILE A 116 2.95 -23.24 10.37
CA ILE A 116 3.61 -22.80 9.14
C ILE A 116 5.06 -23.25 9.18
N VAL A 117 5.46 -23.98 8.14
CA VAL A 117 6.84 -24.42 7.95
C VAL A 117 7.52 -23.61 6.85
N PRO A 118 8.86 -23.46 6.89
CA PRO A 118 9.60 -22.87 5.79
C PRO A 118 9.35 -23.62 4.49
N ARG A 119 9.09 -22.88 3.40
CA ARG A 119 8.96 -23.44 2.07
C ARG A 119 10.33 -23.89 1.60
N ARG A 120 10.51 -25.18 1.34
CA ARG A 120 11.76 -25.70 0.77
C ARG A 120 11.82 -25.30 -0.72
N PRO A 121 13.02 -24.90 -1.22
CA PRO A 121 13.21 -24.45 -2.60
C PRO A 121 13.01 -25.57 -3.62
#